data_AF-A0A2V9AZY7-F1
#
_entry.id   AF-A0A2V9AZY7-F1
#
_cell.length_a   1.000
_cell.length_b   1.000
_cell.length_c   1.000
_cell.angle_alpha   90.00
_cell.angle_beta   90.00
_cell.angle_gamma   90.00
#
_symmetry.space_group_name_H-M   'P 1'
#
loop_
_entity.id
_entity.type
_entity.pdbx_description
1 polymer ?
#
loop_
_entity_poly.entity_id
_entity_poly.type
_entity_poly.pdbx_seq_one_letter_code
_entity_poly.pdbx_strand_id
1 'polypeptide(L)'
;MATVGIAKGSAKSSWIAAATLDRYPQKIKQPQIYGTQYHIGPNQGDKFTQDPYNRQLIPDSLRMGMCVPAQAEQQKVLGLLRAGKEPAERKRPAGC
;
A
#
# COMPACT_ATOMS: atom_id res chain seq x y z
N MET A 1 17.32 -8.78 -1.95
CA MET A 1 15.86 -8.96 -1.76
C MET A 1 15.44 -8.31 -0.44
N ALA A 2 14.30 -7.61 -0.39
CA ALA A 2 13.82 -6.97 0.85
C ALA A 2 13.50 -7.98 1.96
N THR A 3 13.12 -9.21 1.60
CA THR A 3 12.87 -10.32 2.53
C THR A 3 14.07 -10.67 3.42
N VAL A 4 15.30 -10.56 2.90
CA VAL A 4 16.53 -10.74 3.68
C VAL A 4 16.68 -9.64 4.74
N GLY A 5 16.24 -8.42 4.43
CA GLY A 5 16.22 -7.31 5.39
C GLY A 5 15.21 -7.53 6.51
N ILE A 6 14.04 -8.12 6.20
CA ILE A 6 13.04 -8.51 7.20
C ILE A 6 13.64 -9.55 8.16
N ALA A 7 14.31 -10.58 7.63
CA ALA A 7 14.98 -11.59 8.44
C ALA A 7 16.08 -11.01 9.36
N LYS A 8 16.65 -9.85 8.98
CA LYS A 8 17.62 -9.10 9.77
C LYS A 8 16.99 -8.05 10.70
N GLY A 9 15.67 -8.02 10.83
CA GLY A 9 14.94 -7.12 11.74
C GLY A 9 14.70 -5.70 11.20
N SER A 10 14.87 -5.46 9.90
CA SER A 10 14.64 -4.13 9.31
C SER A 10 13.16 -3.87 9.05
N ALA A 11 12.54 -3.04 9.88
CA ALA A 11 11.15 -2.58 9.71
C ALA A 11 10.94 -1.87 8.35
N LYS A 12 11.92 -1.08 7.90
CA LYS A 12 11.89 -0.44 6.57
C LYS A 12 11.80 -1.48 5.44
N SER A 13 12.43 -2.64 5.62
CA SER A 13 12.37 -3.72 4.62
C SER A 13 11.00 -4.40 4.55
N SER A 14 10.23 -4.41 5.64
CA SER A 14 8.85 -4.93 5.65
C SER A 14 7.96 -4.13 4.69
N TRP A 15 7.99 -2.80 4.77
CA TRP A 15 7.22 -1.95 3.86
C TRP A 15 7.66 -2.12 2.41
N ILE A 16 8.98 -2.18 2.15
CA ILE A 16 9.52 -2.38 0.80
C ILE A 16 9.08 -3.74 0.24
N ALA A 17 9.08 -4.79 1.05
CA ALA A 17 8.60 -6.11 0.63
C ALA A 17 7.10 -6.10 0.30
N ALA A 18 6.26 -5.49 1.15
CA ALA A 18 4.83 -5.35 0.87
C ALA A 18 4.58 -4.57 -0.43
N ALA A 19 5.28 -3.45 -0.63
CA ALA A 19 5.15 -2.65 -1.85
C ALA A 19 5.70 -3.38 -3.09
N THR A 20 6.71 -4.23 -2.93
CA THR A 20 7.23 -5.07 -4.02
C THR A 20 6.22 -6.16 -4.36
N LEU A 21 5.59 -6.77 -3.35
CA LEU A 21 4.54 -7.76 -3.54
C LEU A 21 3.34 -7.17 -4.26
N ASP A 22 2.98 -5.90 -4.08
CA ASP A 22 1.88 -5.29 -4.84
C ASP A 22 2.24 -4.97 -6.29
N ARG A 23 3.50 -4.60 -6.57
CA ARG A 23 3.97 -4.33 -7.93
C ARG A 23 4.02 -5.58 -8.82
N TYR A 24 4.27 -6.76 -8.22
CA TYR A 24 4.38 -8.01 -8.99
C TYR A 24 3.05 -8.46 -9.62
N PRO A 25 1.93 -8.63 -8.88
CA PRO A 25 0.59 -8.85 -9.41
C PRO A 25 0.19 -7.80 -10.45
N GLN A 26 0.43 -6.52 -10.18
CA GLN A 26 0.12 -5.46 -11.15
C GLN A 26 0.85 -5.66 -12.48
N LYS A 27 2.12 -6.09 -12.46
CA LYS A 27 2.90 -6.40 -13.67
C LYS A 27 2.27 -7.54 -14.49
N ILE A 28 1.66 -8.52 -13.82
CA ILE A 28 0.97 -9.65 -14.46
C ILE A 28 -0.55 -9.41 -14.59
N LYS A 29 -1.01 -8.14 -14.50
CA LYS A 29 -2.41 -7.72 -14.62
C LYS A 29 -3.36 -8.32 -13.57
N GLN A 30 -2.83 -8.66 -12.40
CA GLN A 30 -3.58 -9.13 -11.25
C GLN A 30 -3.77 -8.00 -10.21
N PRO A 31 -4.85 -8.06 -9.40
CA PRO A 31 -5.06 -7.14 -8.29
C PRO A 31 -3.89 -7.11 -7.30
N GLN A 32 -3.62 -5.95 -6.71
CA GLN A 32 -2.64 -5.84 -5.61
C GLN A 32 -3.17 -6.48 -4.32
N ILE A 33 -2.28 -6.78 -3.37
CA ILE A 33 -2.60 -7.46 -2.11
C ILE A 33 -2.85 -6.45 -0.98
N TYR A 34 -1.89 -5.54 -0.77
CA TYR A 34 -1.95 -4.56 0.30
C TYR A 34 -2.56 -3.22 -0.15
N GLY A 35 -2.60 -2.89 -1.44
CA GLY A 35 -3.07 -1.56 -1.83
C GLY A 35 -2.00 -0.47 -1.72
N THR A 36 -0.70 -0.79 -1.66
CA THR A 36 0.34 0.24 -1.49
C THR A 36 0.54 1.09 -2.73
N GLN A 37 0.09 0.61 -3.90
CA GLN A 37 0.28 1.25 -5.18
C GLN A 37 -0.94 2.09 -5.56
N TYR A 38 -0.71 3.39 -5.72
CA TYR A 38 -1.68 4.36 -6.21
C TYR A 38 -1.36 4.67 -7.66
N HIS A 39 -2.37 4.63 -8.52
CA HIS A 39 -2.22 4.91 -9.94
C HIS A 39 -3.44 5.67 -10.45
N ILE A 40 -3.29 6.35 -11.58
CA ILE A 40 -4.39 7.03 -12.25
C ILE A 40 -5.14 5.98 -13.08
N GLY A 41 -6.44 5.82 -12.81
CA GLY A 41 -7.27 4.83 -13.49
C GLY A 41 -7.92 5.41 -14.75
N PRO A 42 -7.90 4.70 -15.90
CA PRO A 42 -8.51 5.20 -17.14
C PRO A 42 -10.02 5.41 -17.04
N ASN A 43 -10.69 4.68 -16.14
CA ASN A 43 -12.16 4.69 -15.98
C ASN A 43 -12.66 5.63 -14.87
N GLN A 44 -11.79 6.37 -14.18
CA GLN A 44 -12.17 7.26 -13.06
C GLN A 44 -11.86 8.75 -13.34
N GLY A 45 -11.78 9.15 -14.61
CA GLY A 45 -11.58 10.55 -15.00
C GLY A 45 -10.28 11.12 -14.43
N ASP A 46 -9.17 10.43 -14.66
CA ASP A 46 -7.82 10.79 -14.21
C ASP A 46 -7.61 10.86 -12.69
N LYS A 47 -8.54 10.32 -11.90
CA LYS A 47 -8.40 10.25 -10.44
C LYS A 47 -7.53 9.08 -10.00
N PHE A 48 -6.79 9.30 -8.92
CA PHE A 48 -6.05 8.24 -8.25
C PHE A 48 -6.99 7.12 -7.75
N THR A 49 -6.55 5.89 -7.97
CA THR A 49 -7.21 4.66 -7.54
C THR A 49 -6.17 3.64 -7.05
N GLN A 50 -6.65 2.70 -6.26
CA GLN A 50 -5.94 1.48 -5.88
C GLN A 50 -6.65 0.23 -6.45
N ASP A 51 -7.85 0.39 -7.02
CA ASP A 51 -8.62 -0.71 -7.57
C ASP A 51 -7.97 -1.28 -8.86
N PRO A 52 -8.12 -2.58 -9.13
CA PRO A 52 -8.79 -3.58 -8.29
C PRO A 52 -7.88 -4.10 -7.17
N TYR A 53 -8.42 -4.23 -5.95
CA TYR A 53 -7.83 -5.03 -4.87
C TYR A 53 -8.87 -5.44 -3.82
N ASN A 54 -8.64 -6.58 -3.15
CA ASN A 54 -9.52 -7.05 -2.08
C ASN A 54 -9.13 -6.42 -0.74
N ARG A 55 -9.94 -5.46 -0.27
CA ARG A 55 -9.73 -4.72 0.99
C ARG A 55 -9.89 -5.57 2.25
N GLN A 56 -10.54 -6.73 2.15
CA GLN A 56 -10.81 -7.63 3.28
C GLN A 56 -9.82 -8.80 3.35
N LEU A 57 -8.95 -8.95 2.35
CA LEU A 57 -8.04 -10.09 2.26
C LEU A 57 -7.03 -10.12 3.41
N ILE A 58 -6.50 -8.96 3.80
CA ILE A 58 -5.48 -8.82 4.84
C ILE A 58 -6.02 -7.94 5.98
N PRO A 59 -6.22 -8.47 7.20
CA PRO A 59 -6.65 -7.68 8.36
C PRO A 59 -5.56 -6.71 8.81
N ASP A 60 -5.97 -5.60 9.44
CA ASP A 60 -5.07 -4.52 9.86
C ASP A 60 -3.88 -4.97 10.72
N SER A 61 -4.05 -6.02 11.54
CA SER A 61 -2.95 -6.61 12.33
C SER A 61 -1.79 -7.11 11.45
N LEU A 62 -2.09 -7.81 10.35
CA LEU A 62 -1.07 -8.29 9.41
C LEU A 62 -0.49 -7.15 8.57
N ARG A 63 -1.31 -6.13 8.23
CA ARG A 63 -0.84 -4.92 7.54
C ARG A 63 0.22 -4.21 8.36
N MET A 64 -0.05 -4.00 9.65
CA MET A 64 0.86 -3.34 10.57
C MET A 64 2.16 -4.13 10.76
N GLY A 65 2.11 -5.45 10.82
CA GLY A 65 3.31 -6.31 10.86
C GLY A 65 4.22 -6.14 9.63
N MET A 66 3.65 -5.75 8.48
CA MET A 66 4.40 -5.44 7.27
C MET A 66 4.71 -3.93 7.12
N CYS A 67 4.55 -3.15 8.17
CA CYS A 67 4.70 -1.69 8.16
C CYS A 67 3.78 -0.98 7.16
N VAL A 68 2.65 -1.60 6.81
CA VAL A 68 1.61 -1.01 5.98
C VAL A 68 0.55 -0.40 6.91
N PRO A 69 0.13 0.85 6.69
CA PRO A 69 -0.93 1.46 7.49
C PRO A 69 -2.25 0.67 7.40
N ALA A 70 -3.09 0.88 8.40
CA ALA A 70 -4.45 0.35 8.43
C ALA A 70 -5.26 0.85 7.22
N GLN A 71 -6.26 0.07 6.83
CA GLN A 71 -7.08 0.33 5.66
C GLN A 71 -7.72 1.72 5.67
N ALA A 72 -8.21 2.16 6.85
CA ALA A 72 -8.82 3.47 7.03
C ALA A 72 -7.85 4.64 6.76
N GLU A 73 -6.58 4.51 7.14
CA GLU A 73 -5.56 5.54 6.91
C GLU A 73 -5.19 5.63 5.43
N GLN A 74 -5.08 4.49 4.72
CA GLN A 74 -4.88 4.53 3.27
C GLN A 74 -6.05 5.16 2.53
N GLN A 75 -7.28 4.94 2.99
CA GLN A 75 -8.45 5.56 2.38
C GLN A 75 -8.41 7.09 2.52
N LYS A 76 -7.90 7.63 3.64
CA LYS A 76 -7.66 9.06 3.80
C LYS A 76 -6.64 9.57 2.80
N VAL A 77 -5.51 8.86 2.63
CA VAL A 77 -4.49 9.20 1.64
C VAL A 77 -5.06 9.16 0.22
N LEU A 78 -5.85 8.14 -0.11
CA LEU A 78 -6.54 8.06 -1.41
C LEU A 78 -7.48 9.24 -1.62
N GLY A 79 -8.24 9.64 -0.60
CA GLY A 79 -9.12 10.80 -0.64
C GLY A 79 -8.36 12.11 -0.92
N LEU A 80 -7.20 12.30 -0.30
CA LEU A 80 -6.33 13.45 -0.56
C LEU A 80 -5.81 13.44 -1.99
N LEU A 81 -5.29 12.31 -2.47
CA LEU A 81 -4.76 12.17 -3.82
C LEU A 81 -5.85 12.40 -4.88
N ARG A 82 -7.07 11.92 -4.64
CA ARG A 82 -8.23 12.18 -5.51
C ARG A 82 -8.65 13.65 -5.54
N ALA A 83 -8.37 14.39 -4.47
CA ALA A 83 -8.58 15.83 -4.39
C ALA A 83 -7.38 16.65 -4.92
N GLY A 84 -6.37 16.00 -5.51
CA GLY A 84 -5.15 16.65 -6.01
C GLY A 84 -4.23 17.16 -4.89
N LYS A 85 -4.43 16.69 -3.65
CA LYS A 85 -3.61 17.07 -2.49
C LYS A 85 -2.59 15.98 -2.19
N GLU A 86 -1.36 16.39 -1.91
CA GLU A 86 -0.34 15.47 -1.40
C GLU A 86 -0.53 15.24 0.10
N PRO A 87 -0.38 14.00 0.60
CA PRO A 87 -0.37 13.75 2.04
C PRO A 87 0.89 14.37 2.65
N ALA A 88 0.72 15.25 3.63
CA ALA A 88 1.83 15.90 4.34
C ALA A 88 2.80 14.89 4.98
N GLU A 89 2.26 13.79 5.49
CA GLU A 89 3.04 12.64 5.95
C GLU A 89 2.23 11.35 5.77
N ARG A 90 2.88 10.27 5.32
CA ARG A 90 2.25 8.95 5.31
C ARG A 90 2.43 8.32 6.68
N LYS A 91 1.35 8.28 7.46
CA LYS A 91 1.34 7.66 8.79
C LYS A 91 1.84 6.22 8.71
N ARG A 92 2.89 5.91 9.46
CA ARG A 92 3.44 4.56 9.59
C ARG A 92 3.00 3.92 10.91
N PRO A 93 2.82 2.59 10.96
CA PRO A 93 2.62 1.88 12.22
C PRO A 93 3.79 2.12 13.20
N ALA A 94 3.55 2.05 14.51
CA ALA A 94 4.62 2.19 15.49
C ALA A 94 5.69 1.09 15.33
N GLY A 95 6.97 1.45 15.41
CA GLY A 95 8.08 0.53 15.11
C GLY A 95 8.43 0.44 13.61
N CYS A 96 7.78 1.29 12.79
CA CYS A 96 8.03 1.54 11.37
C CYS A 96 8.18 3.06 11.12
#